data_AF-A0A661MVX9-F1
#
_entry.id   AF-A0A661MVX9-F1
#
_cell.length_a   1.000
_cell.length_b   1.000
_cell.length_c   1.000
_cell.angle_alpha   90.00
_cell.angle_beta   90.00
_cell.angle_gamma   90.00
#
_symmetry.space_group_name_H-M   'P 1'
#
loop_
_entity.id
_entity.type
_entity.pdbx_description
1 polymer ?
#
loop_
_entity_poly.entity_id
_entity_poly.type
_entity_poly.pdbx_seq_one_letter_code
_entity_poly.pdbx_strand_id
1 'polypeptide(L)'
;MTHNTHRILGLVLALVVACGDNNVPELATDGGSDAAIPNDPGDAGTDPGESEALRLDGVYSVPVTEPSLEPFASQPVVVDWRETNGRYRMDYDFPTDLTGVSQRVSFEGSLTRDGTIQLFGDLGSASCEPDPLGTSFVCAERFPQMAFDLERLQRDFERRGLPAHEIAQRIEVASFFQSDPIGILSF
;
A
#
# COMPACT_ATOMS: atom_id res chain seq x y z
N MET A 1 28.17 -24.86 26.02
CA MET A 1 28.51 -23.46 26.35
C MET A 1 29.54 -22.97 25.36
N THR A 2 29.09 -22.40 24.24
CA THR A 2 29.98 -21.88 23.19
C THR A 2 29.44 -20.50 22.82
N HIS A 3 30.24 -19.49 23.15
CA HIS A 3 29.96 -18.08 22.94
C HIS A 3 29.94 -17.77 21.44
N ASN A 4 28.86 -17.18 20.95
CA ASN A 4 28.77 -16.69 19.58
C ASN A 4 29.01 -15.18 19.57
N THR A 5 30.11 -14.78 18.94
CA THR A 5 30.65 -13.42 18.96
C THR A 5 30.00 -12.59 17.85
N HIS A 6 29.26 -11.55 18.23
CA HIS A 6 28.73 -10.54 17.31
C HIS A 6 29.86 -9.79 16.59
N ARG A 7 29.85 -9.81 15.26
CA ARG A 7 30.61 -8.86 14.43
C ARG A 7 29.65 -7.80 13.91
N ILE A 8 29.76 -6.60 14.48
CA ILE A 8 29.12 -5.38 13.99
C ILE A 8 29.99 -4.85 12.84
N LEU A 9 29.48 -4.93 11.61
CA LEU A 9 30.09 -4.30 10.45
C LEU A 9 29.48 -2.89 10.30
N GLY A 10 30.26 -1.87 10.67
CA GLY A 10 29.88 -0.48 10.46
C GLY A 10 29.95 -0.12 8.98
N LEU A 11 28.82 0.24 8.39
CA LEU A 11 28.74 0.79 7.05
C LEU A 11 28.78 2.33 7.16
N VAL A 12 29.85 2.93 6.65
CA VAL A 12 30.00 4.39 6.52
C VAL A 12 29.36 4.81 5.20
N LEU A 13 28.23 5.51 5.27
CA LEU A 13 27.56 6.08 4.09
C LEU A 13 28.17 7.46 3.79
N ALA A 14 28.80 7.61 2.62
CA ALA A 14 29.32 8.87 2.13
C ALA A 14 28.18 9.71 1.52
N LEU A 15 27.92 10.89 2.10
CA LEU A 15 27.03 11.91 1.54
C LEU A 15 27.72 12.56 0.32
N VAL A 16 27.11 12.45 -0.86
CA VAL A 16 27.47 13.28 -2.03
C VAL A 16 26.46 14.40 -2.14
N VAL A 17 26.87 15.61 -1.78
CA VAL A 17 26.13 16.85 -2.00
C VAL A 17 26.44 17.34 -3.42
N ALA A 18 25.46 17.26 -4.31
CA ALA A 18 25.50 17.92 -5.61
C ALA A 18 24.71 19.22 -5.54
N CYS A 19 25.42 20.35 -5.42
CA CYS A 19 24.88 21.68 -5.70
C CYS A 19 24.80 21.83 -7.23
N GLY A 20 23.60 22.02 -7.78
CA GLY A 20 23.36 22.33 -9.18
C GLY A 20 22.67 23.69 -9.29
N ASP A 21 23.35 24.63 -9.95
CA ASP A 21 23.01 26.04 -10.04
C ASP A 21 21.73 26.35 -10.82
N ASN A 22 21.03 27.37 -10.33
CA ASN A 22 19.90 28.06 -10.94
C ASN A 22 20.29 28.71 -12.27
N ASN A 23 19.50 28.47 -13.32
CA ASN A 23 19.54 29.29 -14.53
C ASN A 23 18.10 29.54 -15.02
N VAL A 24 17.55 30.71 -14.70
CA VAL A 24 16.27 31.20 -15.22
C VAL A 24 16.57 32.35 -16.18
N PRO A 25 16.27 32.24 -17.48
CA PRO A 25 16.21 33.38 -18.36
C PRO A 25 14.82 34.04 -18.34
N GLU A 26 14.86 35.36 -18.15
CA GLU A 26 13.75 36.30 -18.16
C GLU A 26 13.38 36.72 -19.62
N LEU A 27 12.07 36.95 -19.83
CA LEU A 27 11.43 37.87 -20.80
C LEU A 27 11.51 37.64 -22.32
N ALA A 28 10.33 37.52 -22.95
CA ALA A 28 9.81 38.54 -23.88
C ALA A 28 8.31 38.31 -24.22
N THR A 29 7.51 39.36 -24.05
CA THR A 29 6.15 39.54 -24.60
C THR A 29 6.21 40.24 -25.96
N ASP A 30 5.47 39.71 -26.95
CA ASP A 30 4.92 40.42 -28.13
C ASP A 30 3.80 39.49 -28.66
N GLY A 31 2.54 39.86 -28.94
CA GLY A 31 2.05 41.06 -29.60
C GLY A 31 1.66 40.72 -31.05
N GLY A 32 0.45 40.16 -31.32
CA GLY A 32 -0.04 40.09 -32.71
C GLY A 32 -1.12 39.07 -33.08
N SER A 33 -2.32 39.60 -33.33
CA SER A 33 -3.18 39.37 -34.50
C SER A 33 -4.02 38.08 -34.63
N ASP A 34 -5.33 38.31 -34.52
CA ASP A 34 -6.44 37.44 -34.91
C ASP A 34 -6.31 36.86 -36.32
N ALA A 35 -6.27 35.53 -36.40
CA ALA A 35 -6.66 34.78 -37.58
C ALA A 35 -7.48 33.56 -37.12
N ALA A 36 -8.75 33.52 -37.52
CA ALA A 36 -9.66 32.42 -37.25
C ALA A 36 -9.15 31.14 -37.94
N ILE A 37 -8.63 30.20 -37.14
CA ILE A 37 -8.25 28.86 -37.59
C ILE A 37 -9.51 27.98 -37.63
N PRO A 38 -9.75 27.23 -38.72
CA PRO A 38 -10.87 26.30 -38.84
C PRO A 38 -10.82 25.21 -37.77
N ASN A 39 -11.99 24.90 -37.19
CA ASN A 39 -12.19 23.82 -36.23
C ASN A 39 -11.78 22.47 -36.82
N ASP A 40 -10.55 22.05 -36.54
CA ASP A 40 -10.10 20.66 -36.65
C ASP A 40 -10.73 19.89 -35.48
N PRO A 41 -11.44 18.76 -35.69
CA PRO A 41 -11.94 17.92 -34.61
C PRO A 41 -10.73 17.30 -33.89
N GLY A 42 -10.25 18.06 -32.90
CA GLY A 42 -9.01 17.87 -32.16
C GLY A 42 -8.83 16.45 -31.64
N ASP A 43 -7.73 15.88 -32.11
CA ASP A 43 -6.80 15.02 -31.40
C ASP A 43 -7.14 14.87 -29.91
N ALA A 44 -7.59 13.67 -29.54
CA ALA A 44 -7.78 13.25 -28.16
C ALA A 44 -6.40 13.20 -27.51
N GLY A 45 -5.92 14.36 -27.07
CA GLY A 45 -4.64 14.51 -26.41
C GLY A 45 -4.54 13.53 -25.24
N THR A 46 -3.69 12.52 -25.40
CA THR A 46 -3.21 11.69 -24.31
C THR A 46 -2.56 12.61 -23.30
N ASP A 47 -3.21 12.82 -22.16
CA ASP A 47 -2.72 13.68 -21.08
C ASP A 47 -1.35 13.16 -20.63
N PRO A 48 -0.25 13.90 -20.86
CA PRO A 48 1.11 13.41 -20.59
C PRO A 48 1.46 13.32 -19.09
N GLY A 49 0.47 13.37 -18.20
CA GLY A 49 0.66 13.47 -16.75
C GLY A 49 0.09 12.33 -15.90
N GLU A 50 -0.65 11.37 -16.46
CA GLU A 50 -1.13 10.22 -15.67
C GLU A 50 -0.05 9.12 -15.63
N SER A 51 0.69 9.04 -14.53
CA SER A 51 1.52 7.88 -14.23
C SER A 51 0.65 6.62 -14.24
N GLU A 52 1.03 5.63 -15.04
CA GLU A 52 0.38 4.32 -15.02
C GLU A 52 0.47 3.71 -13.61
N ALA A 53 -0.60 3.04 -13.18
CA ALA A 53 -0.57 2.30 -11.92
C ALA A 53 0.35 1.08 -12.07
N LEU A 54 1.28 0.92 -11.13
CA LEU A 54 2.10 -0.28 -10.98
C LEU A 54 1.26 -1.34 -10.29
N ARG A 55 1.13 -2.50 -10.91
CA ARG A 55 0.46 -3.66 -10.33
C ARG A 55 1.50 -4.57 -9.68
N LEU A 56 1.46 -4.68 -8.36
CA LEU A 56 2.48 -5.32 -7.53
C LEU A 56 1.86 -6.49 -6.74
N ASP A 57 2.59 -7.59 -6.65
CA ASP A 57 2.22 -8.71 -5.78
C ASP A 57 2.62 -8.39 -4.34
N GLY A 58 1.73 -8.65 -3.38
CA GLY A 58 1.96 -8.36 -1.97
C GLY A 58 1.44 -9.43 -1.03
N VAL A 59 1.74 -9.25 0.25
CA VAL A 59 1.27 -10.10 1.34
C VAL A 59 0.67 -9.23 2.44
N TYR A 60 -0.57 -9.52 2.78
CA TYR A 60 -1.25 -8.95 3.93
C TYR A 60 -1.08 -9.87 5.14
N SER A 61 -0.56 -9.34 6.25
CA SER A 61 -0.31 -10.10 7.48
C SER A 61 -1.07 -9.52 8.66
N VAL A 62 -1.74 -10.38 9.42
CA VAL A 62 -2.35 -10.06 10.71
C VAL A 62 -1.35 -10.38 11.81
N PRO A 63 -0.96 -9.43 12.68
CA PRO A 63 -0.08 -9.73 13.81
C PRO A 63 -0.76 -10.72 14.76
N VAL A 64 -0.14 -11.89 14.94
CA VAL A 64 -0.59 -12.94 15.88
C VAL A 64 0.48 -13.19 16.93
N THR A 65 0.06 -13.48 18.16
CA THR A 65 0.98 -13.82 19.27
C THR A 65 1.25 -15.32 19.35
N GLU A 66 0.33 -16.14 18.86
CA GLU A 66 0.40 -17.60 18.92
C GLU A 66 1.03 -18.16 17.64
N PRO A 67 2.19 -18.84 17.70
CA PRO A 67 2.88 -19.35 16.52
C PRO A 67 2.06 -20.36 15.70
N SER A 68 1.12 -21.06 16.33
CA SER A 68 0.22 -22.01 15.65
C SER A 68 -0.75 -21.33 14.68
N LEU A 69 -0.96 -20.01 14.80
CA LEU A 69 -1.85 -19.21 13.96
C LEU A 69 -1.12 -18.57 12.77
N GLU A 70 0.22 -18.46 12.80
CA GLU A 70 1.02 -17.84 11.73
C GLU A 70 0.69 -18.36 10.32
N PRO A 71 0.47 -19.66 10.07
CA PRO A 71 0.14 -20.16 8.74
C PRO A 71 -1.18 -19.63 8.16
N PHE A 72 -2.04 -19.07 9.00
CA PHE A 72 -3.36 -18.54 8.63
C PHE A 72 -3.40 -17.01 8.66
N ALA A 73 -2.36 -16.39 9.21
CA ALA A 73 -2.26 -14.95 9.44
C ALA A 73 -1.83 -14.15 8.21
N SER A 74 -1.35 -14.80 7.15
CA SER A 74 -0.89 -14.14 5.91
C SER A 74 -1.75 -14.52 4.71
N GLN A 75 -2.14 -13.52 3.91
CA GLN A 75 -2.92 -13.69 2.69
C GLN A 75 -2.22 -12.97 1.51
N PRO A 76 -2.12 -13.60 0.33
CA PRO A 76 -1.61 -12.91 -0.85
C PRO A 76 -2.62 -11.85 -1.31
N VAL A 77 -2.10 -10.71 -1.77
CA VAL A 77 -2.89 -9.62 -2.35
C VAL A 77 -2.20 -9.07 -3.59
N VAL A 78 -2.95 -8.36 -4.42
CA VAL A 78 -2.40 -7.62 -5.55
C VAL A 78 -2.74 -6.15 -5.36
N VAL A 79 -1.70 -5.31 -5.36
CA VAL A 79 -1.78 -3.88 -5.06
C VAL A 79 -1.61 -3.09 -6.34
N ASP A 80 -2.56 -2.22 -6.63
CA ASP A 80 -2.41 -1.18 -7.64
C ASP A 80 -1.83 0.06 -6.95
N TRP A 81 -0.55 0.36 -7.19
CA TRP A 81 0.18 1.48 -6.59
C TRP A 81 0.45 2.56 -7.63
N ARG A 82 0.17 3.82 -7.30
CA ARG A 82 0.40 4.95 -8.21
C ARG A 82 1.02 6.13 -7.46
N GLU A 83 2.04 6.73 -8.06
CA GLU A 83 2.56 8.03 -7.66
C GLU A 83 2.27 9.08 -8.76
N THR A 84 1.63 10.18 -8.39
CA THR A 84 1.36 11.30 -9.31
C THR A 84 1.59 12.63 -8.60
N ASN A 85 2.61 13.38 -9.04
CA ASN A 85 2.95 14.70 -8.49
C ASN A 85 3.12 14.68 -6.96
N GLY A 86 3.81 13.68 -6.42
CA GLY A 86 4.04 13.52 -4.97
C GLY A 86 2.82 13.08 -4.15
N ARG A 87 1.72 12.71 -4.82
CA ARG A 87 0.61 11.99 -4.19
C ARG A 87 0.72 10.51 -4.48
N TYR A 88 0.47 9.72 -3.46
CA TYR A 88 0.46 8.27 -3.54
C TYR A 88 -0.97 7.78 -3.45
N ARG A 89 -1.29 6.76 -4.25
CA ARG A 89 -2.56 6.06 -4.23
C ARG A 89 -2.30 4.56 -4.18
N MET A 90 -3.05 3.90 -3.31
CA MET A 90 -3.00 2.45 -3.13
C MET A 90 -4.42 1.90 -3.20
N ASP A 91 -4.65 0.98 -4.14
CA ASP A 91 -5.91 0.26 -4.24
C ASP A 91 -5.67 -1.25 -4.24
N TYR A 92 -6.49 -1.99 -3.49
CA TYR A 92 -6.47 -3.46 -3.53
C TYR A 92 -7.80 -4.03 -3.01
N ASP A 93 -8.07 -5.30 -3.30
CA ASP A 93 -9.23 -6.00 -2.75
C ASP A 93 -8.82 -6.70 -1.45
N PHE A 94 -9.49 -6.37 -0.34
CA PHE A 94 -9.16 -6.91 0.97
C PHE A 94 -9.46 -8.42 1.03
N PRO A 95 -8.57 -9.24 1.62
CA PRO A 95 -8.77 -10.69 1.69
C PRO A 95 -10.09 -11.08 2.36
N THR A 96 -10.98 -11.72 1.60
CA THR A 96 -12.28 -12.18 2.11
C THR A 96 -12.12 -13.24 3.20
N ASP A 97 -11.00 -13.97 3.19
CA ASP A 97 -10.66 -14.99 4.20
C ASP A 97 -10.36 -14.39 5.59
N LEU A 98 -10.33 -13.05 5.72
CA LEU A 98 -10.16 -12.35 7.01
C LEU A 98 -11.45 -11.65 7.49
N THR A 99 -12.30 -11.17 6.57
CA THR A 99 -13.49 -10.36 6.93
C THR A 99 -14.81 -11.07 6.71
N GLY A 100 -14.85 -12.11 5.86
CA GLY A 100 -16.07 -12.70 5.35
C GLY A 100 -16.82 -11.85 4.31
N VAL A 101 -16.33 -10.65 4.00
CA VAL A 101 -16.98 -9.69 3.08
C VAL A 101 -15.95 -9.06 2.14
N SER A 102 -16.19 -9.16 0.84
CA SER A 102 -15.35 -8.49 -0.16
C SER A 102 -15.49 -6.98 -0.05
N GLN A 103 -14.36 -6.30 0.13
CA GLN A 103 -14.27 -4.85 0.28
C GLN A 103 -13.05 -4.38 -0.50
N ARG A 104 -13.19 -3.29 -1.25
CA ARG A 104 -12.06 -2.65 -1.92
C ARG A 104 -11.48 -1.59 -0.99
N VAL A 105 -10.18 -1.68 -0.75
CA VAL A 105 -9.41 -0.65 -0.05
C VAL A 105 -8.91 0.34 -1.09
N SER A 106 -9.08 1.62 -0.80
CA SER A 106 -8.56 2.72 -1.60
C SER A 106 -8.04 3.77 -0.64
N PHE A 107 -6.74 4.02 -0.70
CA PHE A 107 -6.10 5.04 0.11
C PHE A 107 -5.37 6.05 -0.79
N GLU A 108 -5.39 7.31 -0.37
CA GLU A 108 -4.63 8.38 -1.02
C GLU A 108 -3.90 9.21 0.03
N GLY A 109 -2.76 9.77 -0.36
CA GLY A 109 -1.98 10.59 0.55
C GLY A 109 -0.66 11.08 -0.02
N SER A 110 0.30 11.36 0.85
CA SER A 110 1.57 12.00 0.46
C SER A 110 2.70 11.63 1.41
N LEU A 111 3.93 11.79 0.93
CA LEU A 111 5.14 11.67 1.74
C LEU A 111 5.17 12.77 2.83
N THR A 112 5.38 12.38 4.07
CA THR A 112 5.60 13.28 5.20
C THR A 112 7.07 13.65 5.35
N ARG A 113 7.38 14.63 6.20
CA ARG A 113 8.76 15.16 6.35
C ARG A 113 9.78 14.17 6.92
N ASP A 114 9.29 13.14 7.59
CA ASP A 114 10.06 12.02 8.15
C ASP A 114 10.34 10.91 7.12
N GLY A 115 9.79 11.01 5.90
CA GLY A 115 9.99 10.01 4.85
C GLY A 115 8.96 8.87 4.87
N THR A 116 7.94 8.94 5.73
CA THR A 116 6.81 8.01 5.75
C THR A 116 5.74 8.46 4.74
N ILE A 117 5.05 7.54 4.08
CA ILE A 117 3.88 7.87 3.25
C ILE A 117 2.64 7.67 4.11
N GLN A 118 1.89 8.74 4.36
CA GLN A 118 0.63 8.66 5.11
C GLN A 118 -0.54 8.68 4.15
N LEU A 119 -1.37 7.64 4.21
CA LEU A 119 -2.51 7.42 3.32
C LEU A 119 -3.82 7.32 4.12
N PHE A 120 -4.90 7.83 3.54
CA PHE A 120 -6.24 7.83 4.14
C PHE A 120 -7.30 7.42 3.13
N GLY A 121 -8.39 6.82 3.61
CA GLY A 121 -9.55 6.48 2.79
C GLY A 121 -10.76 6.13 3.65
N ASP A 122 -11.85 5.75 3.00
CA ASP A 122 -13.15 5.58 3.67
C ASP A 122 -13.13 4.47 4.74
N LEU A 123 -12.34 3.41 4.51
CA LEU A 123 -12.27 2.27 5.43
C LEU A 123 -11.25 2.46 6.56
N GLY A 124 -10.32 3.44 6.42
CA GLY A 124 -9.21 3.57 7.36
C GLY A 124 -8.03 4.42 6.91
N SER A 125 -6.84 4.06 7.40
CA SER A 125 -5.58 4.76 7.12
C SER A 125 -4.41 3.78 7.03
N ALA A 126 -3.35 4.16 6.32
CA ALA A 126 -2.11 3.40 6.23
C ALA A 126 -0.89 4.31 6.39
N SER A 127 0.14 3.79 7.07
CA SER A 127 1.45 4.41 7.22
C SER A 127 2.48 3.51 6.57
N CYS A 128 3.04 3.93 5.44
CA CYS A 128 3.96 3.13 4.64
C CYS A 128 5.39 3.63 4.73
N GLU A 129 6.32 2.72 4.93
CA GLU A 129 7.76 2.99 4.90
C GLU A 129 8.41 2.10 3.83
N PRO A 130 9.39 2.61 3.06
CA PRO A 130 10.18 1.75 2.20
C PRO A 130 10.96 0.75 3.06
N ASP A 131 11.12 -0.47 2.57
CA ASP A 131 11.99 -1.45 3.22
C ASP A 131 13.45 -0.93 3.29
N PRO A 132 14.32 -1.53 4.12
CA PRO A 132 15.72 -1.08 4.24
C PRO A 132 16.53 -1.17 2.94
N LEU A 133 16.05 -1.90 1.93
CA LEU A 133 16.69 -2.05 0.62
C LEU A 133 16.12 -1.07 -0.43
N GLY A 134 15.04 -0.35 -0.11
CA GLY A 134 14.29 0.51 -1.02
C GLY A 134 13.56 -0.24 -2.14
N THR A 135 13.29 -1.54 -1.96
CA THR A 135 12.72 -2.40 -3.02
C THR A 135 11.25 -2.72 -2.86
N SER A 136 10.72 -2.59 -1.64
CA SER A 136 9.32 -2.84 -1.29
C SER A 136 8.84 -1.77 -0.31
N PHE A 137 7.53 -1.70 -0.11
CA PHE A 137 6.90 -0.91 0.95
C PHE A 137 6.33 -1.82 2.02
N VAL A 138 6.42 -1.38 3.28
CA VAL A 138 5.74 -1.98 4.42
C VAL A 138 4.76 -0.96 4.98
N CYS A 139 3.47 -1.26 4.87
CA CYS A 139 2.38 -0.40 5.33
C CYS A 139 1.74 -0.99 6.58
N ALA A 140 1.76 -0.21 7.67
CA ALA A 140 0.92 -0.48 8.84
C ALA A 140 -0.46 0.14 8.60
N GLU A 141 -1.49 -0.69 8.49
CA GLU A 141 -2.84 -0.26 8.13
C GLU A 141 -3.79 -0.36 9.32
N ARG A 142 -4.75 0.57 9.42
CA ARG A 142 -5.79 0.60 10.46
C ARG A 142 -7.16 0.76 9.84
N PHE A 143 -8.09 -0.14 10.13
CA PHE A 143 -9.42 -0.18 9.49
C PHE A 143 -10.63 -0.04 10.44
N PRO A 144 -10.82 1.10 11.11
CA PRO A 144 -11.91 1.29 12.06
C PRO A 144 -13.32 1.19 11.46
N GLN A 145 -13.47 1.29 10.13
CA GLN A 145 -14.77 1.26 9.44
C GLN A 145 -14.98 0.00 8.59
N MET A 146 -14.08 -0.98 8.66
CA MET A 146 -14.21 -2.21 7.88
C MET A 146 -15.32 -3.10 8.44
N ALA A 147 -16.12 -3.67 7.55
CA ALA A 147 -17.16 -4.61 7.92
C ALA A 147 -16.60 -6.02 8.13
N PHE A 148 -17.14 -6.72 9.13
CA PHE A 148 -16.79 -8.11 9.45
C PHE A 148 -18.04 -8.97 9.58
N ASP A 149 -17.99 -10.17 9.01
CA ASP A 149 -19.01 -11.21 9.13
C ASP A 149 -18.33 -12.56 9.36
N LEU A 150 -17.97 -12.83 10.64
CA LEU A 150 -17.31 -14.07 11.03
C LEU A 150 -18.19 -15.29 10.79
N GLU A 151 -19.51 -15.16 10.91
CA GLU A 151 -20.42 -16.28 10.66
C GLU A 151 -20.42 -16.66 9.19
N ARG A 152 -20.44 -15.67 8.29
CA ARG A 152 -20.30 -15.91 6.85
C ARG A 152 -18.93 -16.51 6.54
N LEU A 153 -17.87 -15.99 7.14
CA LEU A 153 -16.52 -16.52 6.97
C LEU A 153 -16.45 -18.01 7.37
N GLN A 154 -17.02 -18.37 8.53
CA GLN A 154 -17.09 -19.74 8.99
C GLN A 154 -17.87 -20.63 8.02
N ARG A 155 -19.07 -20.21 7.59
CA ARG A 155 -19.88 -20.95 6.59
C ARG A 155 -19.14 -21.13 5.26
N ASP A 156 -18.35 -20.14 4.86
CA ASP A 156 -17.56 -20.18 3.64
C ASP A 156 -16.43 -21.21 3.73
N PHE A 157 -15.74 -21.29 4.88
CA PHE A 157 -14.75 -22.33 5.13
C PHE A 157 -15.35 -23.74 5.25
N GLU A 158 -16.48 -23.88 5.93
CA GLU A 158 -17.23 -25.15 6.01
C GLU A 158 -17.63 -25.64 4.62
N ARG A 159 -18.14 -24.73 3.76
CA ARG A 159 -18.51 -25.04 2.37
C ARG A 159 -17.32 -25.45 1.52
N ARG A 160 -16.12 -24.90 1.78
CA ARG A 160 -14.85 -25.31 1.15
C ARG A 160 -14.34 -26.67 1.65
N GLY A 161 -14.97 -27.25 2.67
CA GLY A 161 -14.59 -28.55 3.23
C GLY A 161 -13.32 -28.50 4.09
N LEU A 162 -13.00 -27.35 4.67
CA LEU A 162 -11.84 -27.25 5.56
C LEU A 162 -12.08 -28.06 6.85
N PRO A 163 -11.03 -28.68 7.43
CA PRO A 163 -11.15 -29.36 8.71
C PRO A 163 -11.59 -28.41 9.83
N ALA A 164 -12.45 -28.90 10.75
CA ALA A 164 -12.99 -28.07 11.83
C ALA A 164 -11.91 -27.37 12.69
N HIS A 165 -10.76 -28.02 12.92
CA HIS A 165 -9.65 -27.42 13.65
C HIS A 165 -9.00 -26.25 12.89
N GLU A 166 -8.86 -26.37 11.56
CA GLU A 166 -8.34 -25.30 10.71
C GLU A 166 -9.32 -24.12 10.65
N ILE A 167 -10.62 -24.40 10.55
CA ILE A 167 -11.68 -23.38 10.60
C ILE A 167 -11.58 -22.59 11.90
N ALA A 168 -11.45 -23.27 13.04
CA ALA A 168 -11.31 -22.61 14.34
C ALA A 168 -10.10 -21.66 14.37
N GLN A 169 -8.94 -22.08 13.87
CA GLN A 169 -7.73 -21.25 13.83
C GLN A 169 -7.87 -20.04 12.90
N ARG A 170 -8.48 -20.22 11.72
CA ARG A 170 -8.72 -19.10 10.78
C ARG A 170 -9.71 -18.08 11.36
N ILE A 171 -10.76 -18.55 12.03
CA ILE A 171 -11.70 -17.67 12.73
C ILE A 171 -11.03 -16.94 13.89
N GLU A 172 -10.12 -17.61 14.62
CA GLU A 172 -9.33 -16.98 15.67
C GLU A 172 -8.46 -15.85 15.11
N VAL A 173 -7.74 -16.07 14.00
CA VAL A 173 -7.01 -15.01 13.28
C VAL A 173 -7.91 -13.83 12.91
N ALA A 174 -9.06 -14.11 12.28
CA ALA A 174 -10.02 -13.09 11.87
C ALA A 174 -10.60 -12.31 13.08
N SER A 175 -10.67 -12.93 14.26
CA SER A 175 -11.19 -12.31 15.48
C SER A 175 -10.25 -11.26 16.07
N PHE A 176 -8.92 -11.42 15.94
CA PHE A 176 -7.95 -10.38 16.35
C PHE A 176 -8.17 -9.07 15.61
N PHE A 177 -8.60 -9.18 14.36
CA PHE A 177 -8.83 -8.02 13.52
C PHE A 177 -10.01 -7.15 13.99
N GLN A 178 -10.95 -7.69 14.77
CA GLN A 178 -12.11 -6.91 15.24
C GLN A 178 -11.78 -5.91 16.36
N SER A 179 -10.75 -6.17 17.18
CA SER A 179 -10.47 -5.37 18.37
C SER A 179 -9.54 -4.19 18.09
N ASP A 180 -8.52 -4.40 17.26
CA ASP A 180 -7.64 -3.37 16.72
C ASP A 180 -7.24 -3.82 15.31
N PRO A 181 -7.96 -3.39 14.25
CA PRO A 181 -7.76 -3.86 12.89
C PRO A 181 -6.44 -3.32 12.35
N ILE A 182 -5.33 -3.86 12.84
CA ILE A 182 -3.98 -3.56 12.42
C ILE A 182 -3.50 -4.71 11.57
N GLY A 183 -3.21 -4.43 10.32
CA GLY A 183 -2.49 -5.35 9.46
C GLY A 183 -1.22 -4.72 8.94
N ILE A 184 -0.35 -5.59 8.43
CA ILE A 184 0.90 -5.23 7.80
C ILE A 184 0.81 -5.69 6.36
N LEU A 185 0.79 -4.73 5.43
CA LEU A 185 0.83 -4.98 4.01
C LEU A 185 2.27 -4.79 3.52
N SER A 186 2.82 -5.77 2.80
CA SER A 186 4.15 -5.72 2.19
C SER A 186 4.05 -6.00 0.69
N PHE A 187 4.64 -5.15 -0.17
CA PHE A 187 4.60 -5.27 -1.64
C PHE A 187 5.75 -4.51 -2.32
#